data_AF-A0A7W7QZ16-F1
#
_entry.id   AF-A0A7W7QZ16-F1
#
_cell.length_a   1.000
_cell.length_b   1.000
_cell.length_c   1.000
_cell.angle_alpha   90.00
_cell.angle_beta   90.00
_cell.angle_gamma   90.00
#
_symmetry.space_group_name_H-M   'P 1'
#
loop_
_entity.id
_entity.type
_entity.pdbx_description
1 polymer ?
#
loop_
_entity_poly.entity_id
_entity_poly.type
_entity_poly.pdbx_seq_one_letter_code
_entity_poly.pdbx_strand_id
1 'polypeptide(L)'
;MIVLDFSLARASGADRGPGGTMDFATADLYDLTAEAFWGDLTFTVDGADFSGRGPVLDLATELFAVAAELTTKRRRDYHAAEGAGDYRIERRGETVSIRRAGVGTGTVDFEEFRTATRDFLDLVVRRLSTKFPDLSRNPEIHRLKQRLRT
;
A
#
# COMPACT_ATOMS: atom_id res chain seq x y z
N MET A 1 -6.49 12.51 -12.30
CA MET A 1 -6.90 12.51 -10.89
C MET A 1 -6.78 11.11 -10.31
N ILE A 2 -6.01 10.94 -9.24
CA ILE A 2 -5.90 9.69 -8.46
C ILE A 2 -6.61 9.81 -7.11
N VAL A 3 -7.30 8.76 -6.68
CA VAL A 3 -7.92 8.65 -5.35
C VAL A 3 -7.48 7.34 -4.70
N LEU A 4 -6.96 7.45 -3.48
CA LEU A 4 -6.49 6.34 -2.65
C LEU A 4 -7.08 6.47 -1.25
N ASP A 5 -7.83 5.47 -0.80
CA ASP A 5 -8.33 5.37 0.58
C ASP A 5 -8.57 3.89 0.95
N PHE A 6 -8.92 3.62 2.20
CA PHE A 6 -9.21 2.29 2.68
C PHE A 6 -10.19 2.28 3.86
N SER A 7 -10.86 1.15 4.03
CA SER A 7 -11.57 0.79 5.25
C SER A 7 -11.08 -0.57 5.76
N LEU A 8 -10.84 -0.68 7.08
CA LEU A 8 -10.36 -1.93 7.67
C LEU A 8 -11.53 -2.87 7.94
N ALA A 9 -11.55 -4.00 7.27
CA ALA A 9 -12.54 -5.05 7.46
C ALA A 9 -12.09 -6.07 8.51
N ARG A 10 -10.79 -6.40 8.56
CA ARG A 10 -10.22 -7.38 9.49
C ARG A 10 -8.80 -7.00 9.87
N ALA A 11 -8.46 -7.24 11.14
CA ALA A 11 -7.08 -7.32 11.58
C ALA A 11 -6.82 -8.70 12.18
N SER A 12 -5.86 -9.44 11.64
CA SER A 12 -5.45 -10.77 12.14
C SER A 12 -4.13 -11.16 11.50
N GLY A 13 -3.29 -11.96 12.13
CA GLY A 13 -2.13 -12.55 11.44
C GLY A 13 -1.79 -13.95 11.92
N ALA A 14 -0.87 -14.62 11.22
CA ALA A 14 -0.55 -16.03 11.41
C ALA A 14 0.29 -16.31 12.65
N ASP A 15 1.06 -15.34 13.15
CA ASP A 15 1.91 -15.58 14.31
C ASP A 15 1.09 -15.53 15.61
N ARG A 16 0.78 -16.72 16.12
CA ARG A 16 -0.03 -16.92 17.33
C ARG A 16 0.92 -17.20 18.48
N GLY A 17 1.24 -16.16 19.25
CA GLY A 17 1.78 -16.33 20.60
C GLY A 17 0.85 -17.19 21.48
N PRO A 18 1.21 -17.48 22.75
CA PRO A 18 0.48 -18.40 23.62
C PRO A 18 -0.98 -18.02 23.98
N GLY A 19 -1.56 -17.00 23.32
CA GLY A 19 -2.98 -16.59 23.42
C GLY A 19 -3.71 -16.42 22.08
N GLY A 20 -3.09 -16.73 20.92
CA GLY A 20 -3.77 -16.73 19.62
C GLY A 20 -3.93 -15.37 18.91
N THR A 21 -3.37 -14.29 19.44
CA THR A 21 -3.39 -12.94 18.84
C THR A 21 -1.97 -12.49 18.46
N MET A 22 -1.82 -11.92 17.26
CA MET A 22 -0.57 -11.36 16.74
C MET A 22 -0.05 -10.22 17.63
N ASP A 23 1.25 -10.25 17.96
CA ASP A 23 1.93 -9.13 18.61
C ASP A 23 2.44 -8.14 17.56
N PHE A 24 1.69 -7.05 17.38
CA PHE A 24 2.05 -6.00 16.43
C PHE A 24 3.35 -5.26 16.77
N ALA A 25 3.86 -5.33 18.00
CA ALA A 25 5.12 -4.69 18.35
C ALA A 25 6.34 -5.42 17.77
N THR A 26 6.22 -6.74 17.53
CA THR A 26 7.31 -7.59 17.06
C THR A 26 7.04 -8.28 15.72
N ALA A 27 5.81 -8.22 15.21
CA ALA A 27 5.46 -8.75 13.90
C ALA A 27 6.41 -8.24 12.81
N ASP A 28 6.84 -9.14 11.94
CA ASP A 28 7.76 -8.79 10.86
C ASP A 28 7.05 -8.02 9.73
N LEU A 29 7.81 -7.58 8.73
CA LEU A 29 7.23 -6.79 7.65
C LEU A 29 6.20 -7.58 6.84
N TYR A 30 6.45 -8.87 6.60
CA TYR A 30 5.55 -9.71 5.81
C TYR A 30 4.22 -9.90 6.53
N ASP A 31 4.27 -10.22 7.82
CA ASP A 31 3.11 -10.33 8.68
C ASP A 31 2.28 -9.04 8.66
N LEU A 32 2.94 -7.89 8.78
CA LEU A 32 2.28 -6.59 8.78
C LEU A 32 1.68 -6.24 7.41
N THR A 33 2.37 -6.54 6.31
CA THR A 33 1.91 -6.16 4.97
C THR A 33 0.89 -7.14 4.42
N ALA A 34 1.17 -8.44 4.44
CA ALA A 34 0.38 -9.46 3.76
C ALA A 34 -0.79 -9.99 4.59
N GLU A 35 -0.66 -10.08 5.92
CA GLU A 35 -1.63 -10.80 6.75
C GLU A 35 -2.41 -9.90 7.69
N ALA A 36 -1.72 -9.00 8.40
CA ALA A 36 -2.23 -8.29 9.56
C ALA A 36 -3.43 -7.40 9.26
N PHE A 37 -3.45 -6.72 8.11
CA PHE A 37 -4.40 -5.63 7.85
C PHE A 37 -5.10 -5.79 6.51
N TRP A 38 -6.33 -6.34 6.57
CA TRP A 38 -7.18 -6.54 5.40
C TRP A 38 -8.36 -5.57 5.38
N GLY A 39 -8.68 -5.09 4.19
CA GLY A 39 -9.69 -4.06 4.04
C GLY A 39 -10.24 -3.93 2.63
N ASP A 40 -11.25 -3.08 2.51
CA ASP A 40 -11.72 -2.58 1.22
C ASP A 40 -10.88 -1.37 0.84
N LEU A 41 -10.25 -1.43 -0.32
CA LEU A 41 -9.35 -0.41 -0.86
C LEU A 41 -10.07 0.38 -1.94
N THR A 42 -9.99 1.71 -1.85
CA THR A 42 -10.38 2.61 -2.94
C THR A 42 -9.13 2.97 -3.72
N PHE A 43 -9.11 2.64 -5.01
CA PHE A 43 -8.00 2.96 -5.90
C PHE A 43 -8.53 3.32 -7.28
N THR A 44 -8.78 4.60 -7.53
CA THR A 44 -9.26 5.08 -8.83
C THR A 44 -8.26 6.02 -9.48
N VAL A 45 -8.06 5.89 -10.79
CA VAL A 45 -7.15 6.73 -11.58
C VAL A 45 -7.84 7.14 -12.87
N ASP A 46 -8.19 8.42 -12.99
CA ASP A 46 -8.82 9.00 -14.19
C ASP A 46 -10.01 8.19 -14.71
N GLY A 47 -10.91 7.80 -13.79
CA GLY A 47 -12.10 7.01 -14.10
C GLY A 47 -11.88 5.49 -14.21
N ALA A 48 -10.64 5.01 -14.27
CA ALA A 48 -10.35 3.58 -14.13
C ALA A 48 -10.39 3.18 -12.64
N ASP A 49 -11.20 2.18 -12.29
CA ASP A 49 -11.41 1.73 -10.92
C ASP A 49 -10.69 0.41 -10.64
N PHE A 50 -9.62 0.48 -9.85
CA PHE A 50 -8.81 -0.65 -9.40
C PHE A 50 -9.17 -1.11 -7.98
N SER A 51 -10.22 -0.55 -7.39
CA SER A 51 -10.67 -0.84 -6.03
C SER A 51 -10.96 -2.33 -5.82
N GLY A 52 -10.85 -2.76 -4.57
CA GLY A 52 -11.09 -4.16 -4.22
C GLY A 52 -10.66 -4.48 -2.80
N ARG A 53 -10.83 -5.75 -2.43
CA ARG A 53 -10.34 -6.25 -1.15
C ARG A 53 -8.88 -6.64 -1.22
N GLY A 54 -8.12 -6.32 -0.18
CA GLY A 54 -6.73 -6.73 -0.11
C GLY A 54 -5.98 -6.29 1.15
N PRO A 55 -4.70 -6.65 1.20
CA PRO A 55 -3.78 -6.22 2.24
C PRO A 55 -3.48 -4.72 2.11
N VAL A 56 -3.94 -3.95 3.10
CA VAL A 56 -3.92 -2.48 3.03
C VAL A 56 -2.50 -1.92 3.09
N LEU A 57 -1.69 -2.44 4.02
CA LEU A 57 -0.33 -1.96 4.22
C LEU A 57 0.61 -2.41 3.09
N ASP A 58 0.38 -3.58 2.50
CA ASP A 58 1.07 -4.05 1.29
C ASP A 58 0.88 -3.05 0.15
N LEU A 59 -0.38 -2.77 -0.24
CA LEU A 59 -0.66 -1.86 -1.35
C LEU A 59 -0.04 -0.48 -1.12
N ALA A 60 -0.20 0.08 0.08
CA ALA A 60 0.34 1.40 0.40
C ALA A 60 1.87 1.44 0.31
N THR A 61 2.54 0.40 0.82
CA THR A 61 4.01 0.31 0.80
C THR A 61 4.54 0.13 -0.62
N GLU A 62 3.88 -0.73 -1.41
CA GLU A 62 4.30 -1.04 -2.77
C GLU A 62 4.06 0.13 -3.72
N LEU A 63 2.92 0.82 -3.64
CA LEU A 63 2.67 2.02 -4.46
C LEU A 63 3.69 3.12 -4.16
N PHE A 64 4.02 3.35 -2.89
CA PHE A 64 5.06 4.31 -2.49
C PHE A 64 6.44 3.89 -3.01
N ALA A 65 6.80 2.60 -2.92
CA ALA A 65 8.06 2.08 -3.44
C ALA A 65 8.14 2.19 -4.98
N VAL A 66 7.04 1.92 -5.68
CA VAL A 66 6.93 2.08 -7.13
C VAL A 66 7.16 3.55 -7.51
N ALA A 67 6.52 4.50 -6.83
CA ALA A 67 6.70 5.92 -7.12
C ALA A 67 8.17 6.35 -6.99
N ALA A 68 8.87 5.90 -5.94
CA ALA A 68 10.30 6.15 -5.77
C ALA A 68 11.12 5.55 -6.91
N GLU A 69 10.86 4.29 -7.29
CA GLU A 69 11.59 3.61 -8.36
C GLU A 69 11.36 4.22 -9.75
N LEU A 70 10.16 4.72 -10.03
CA LEU A 70 9.84 5.37 -11.30
C LEU A 70 10.60 6.70 -11.54
N THR A 71 11.33 7.18 -10.53
CA THR A 71 12.27 8.29 -10.69
C THR A 71 13.46 7.90 -11.56
N THR A 72 13.89 6.63 -11.50
CA THR A 72 15.08 6.12 -12.21
C THR A 72 14.75 5.02 -13.21
N LYS A 73 13.67 4.27 -12.99
CA LYS A 73 13.17 3.22 -13.88
C LYS A 73 11.94 3.71 -14.63
N ARG A 74 11.69 3.14 -15.82
CA ARG A 74 10.49 3.47 -16.60
C ARG A 74 9.27 2.64 -16.22
N ARG A 75 9.44 1.48 -15.59
CA ARG A 75 8.34 0.53 -15.32
C ARG A 75 8.63 -0.34 -14.12
N ARG A 76 7.56 -0.72 -13.41
CA ARG A 76 7.54 -1.78 -12.40
C ARG A 76 6.24 -2.58 -12.53
N ASP A 77 6.36 -3.89 -12.46
CA ASP A 77 5.21 -4.78 -12.26
C ASP A 77 5.10 -5.03 -10.74
N TYR A 78 3.88 -4.97 -10.21
CA TYR A 78 3.57 -5.18 -8.80
C TYR A 78 2.52 -6.30 -8.71
N HIS A 79 2.81 -7.27 -7.86
CA HIS A 79 1.92 -8.39 -7.55
C HIS A 79 1.48 -8.21 -6.11
N ALA A 80 0.22 -7.86 -5.91
CA ALA A 80 -0.31 -7.69 -4.58
C ALA A 80 -0.33 -9.02 -3.84
N ALA A 81 0.00 -8.98 -2.55
CA ALA A 81 0.02 -10.17 -1.72
C ALA A 81 -1.34 -10.88 -1.72
N GLU A 82 -1.31 -12.21 -1.55
CA GLU A 82 -2.49 -13.07 -1.52
C GLU A 82 -3.38 -12.96 -2.78
N GLY A 83 -2.79 -12.61 -3.93
CA GLY A 83 -3.49 -12.56 -5.21
C GLY A 83 -4.48 -11.41 -5.34
N ALA A 84 -4.36 -10.35 -4.51
CA ALA A 84 -5.28 -9.22 -4.52
C ALA A 84 -5.27 -8.40 -5.84
N GLY A 85 -4.25 -8.62 -6.70
CA GLY A 85 -4.22 -8.11 -8.08
C GLY A 85 -2.81 -7.97 -8.63
N ASP A 86 -2.72 -8.00 -9.96
CA ASP A 86 -1.47 -7.75 -10.70
C ASP A 86 -1.55 -6.41 -11.42
N TYR A 87 -0.57 -5.55 -11.15
CA TYR A 87 -0.51 -4.18 -11.65
C TYR A 87 0.76 -3.98 -12.47
N ARG A 88 0.60 -3.33 -13.62
CA ARG A 88 1.71 -2.80 -14.40
C ARG A 88 1.70 -1.30 -14.32
N ILE A 89 2.76 -0.72 -13.77
CA ILE A 89 2.89 0.71 -13.57
C ILE A 89 4.08 1.20 -14.38
N GLU A 90 3.83 2.09 -15.34
CA GLU A 90 4.82 2.58 -16.30
C GLU A 90 4.78 4.10 -16.39
N ARG A 91 5.95 4.73 -16.24
CA ARG A 91 6.15 6.16 -16.42
C ARG A 91 6.57 6.48 -17.84
N ARG A 92 5.87 7.43 -18.48
CA ARG A 92 6.15 7.99 -19.80
C ARG A 92 6.24 9.51 -19.69
N GLY A 93 7.46 10.02 -19.58
CA GLY A 93 7.70 11.44 -19.33
C GLY A 93 7.12 11.87 -17.99
N GLU A 94 6.15 12.78 -18.02
CA GLU A 94 5.45 13.30 -16.83
C GLU A 94 4.20 12.50 -16.47
N THR A 95 3.86 11.45 -17.22
CA THR A 95 2.68 10.63 -16.94
C THR A 95 3.03 9.26 -16.41
N VAL A 96 2.16 8.71 -15.56
CA VAL A 96 2.19 7.32 -15.10
C VAL A 96 0.91 6.64 -15.57
N SER A 97 1.09 5.51 -16.25
CA SER A 97 0.00 4.60 -16.62
C SER A 97 -0.02 3.42 -15.65
N ILE A 98 -1.19 3.10 -15.11
CA ILE A 98 -1.45 1.96 -14.23
C ILE A 98 -2.43 1.05 -14.95
N ARG A 99 -2.07 -0.22 -15.10
CA ARG A 99 -2.87 -1.20 -15.83
C ARG A 99 -3.07 -2.47 -15.01
N ARG A 100 -4.31 -2.96 -14.98
CA ARG A 100 -4.70 -4.24 -14.39
C ARG A 100 -5.57 -5.03 -15.38
N ALA A 101 -5.31 -6.32 -15.52
CA ALA A 101 -6.12 -7.18 -16.38
C ALA A 101 -7.59 -7.21 -15.90
N GLY A 102 -8.54 -7.13 -16.82
CA GLY A 102 -9.98 -7.11 -16.51
C GLY A 102 -10.54 -5.75 -16.05
N VAL A 103 -9.69 -4.77 -15.75
CA VAL A 103 -10.12 -3.41 -15.38
C VAL A 103 -9.86 -2.43 -16.51
N GLY A 104 -8.61 -2.35 -16.97
CA GLY A 104 -8.19 -1.36 -17.97
C GLY A 104 -6.94 -0.61 -17.54
N THR A 105 -6.78 0.59 -18.08
CA THR A 105 -5.63 1.47 -17.83
C THR A 105 -6.12 2.83 -17.36
N GLY A 106 -5.59 3.31 -16.23
CA GLY A 106 -5.74 4.69 -15.77
C GLY A 106 -4.42 5.45 -15.94
N THR A 107 -4.49 6.75 -16.22
CA THR A 107 -3.31 7.60 -16.39
C THR A 107 -3.38 8.79 -15.46
N VAL A 108 -2.24 9.17 -14.89
CA VAL A 108 -2.12 10.30 -13.96
C VAL A 108 -0.77 10.98 -14.15
N ASP A 109 -0.65 12.24 -13.73
CA ASP A 109 0.64 12.91 -13.65
C ASP A 109 1.57 12.21 -12.64
N PHE A 110 2.88 12.22 -12.90
CA PHE A 110 3.87 11.55 -12.06
C PHE A 110 4.05 12.21 -10.70
N GLU A 111 4.01 13.54 -10.64
CA GLU A 111 4.08 14.29 -9.38
C GLU A 111 2.81 14.09 -8.55
N GLU A 112 1.65 14.03 -9.21
CA GLU A 112 0.38 13.67 -8.58
C GLU A 112 0.44 12.23 -8.03
N PHE A 113 0.92 11.25 -8.81
CA PHE A 113 1.10 9.87 -8.36
C PHE A 113 2.04 9.78 -7.16
N ARG A 114 3.20 10.46 -7.22
CA ARG A 114 4.19 10.45 -6.13
C ARG A 114 3.63 11.03 -4.84
N THR A 115 2.92 12.16 -4.94
CA THR A 115 2.28 12.81 -3.78
C THR A 115 1.19 11.92 -3.20
N ALA A 116 0.26 11.44 -4.04
CA ALA A 116 -0.87 10.64 -3.59
C ALA A 116 -0.45 9.32 -2.91
N THR A 117 0.55 8.64 -3.45
CA THR A 117 1.05 7.37 -2.88
C THR A 117 1.79 7.58 -1.56
N ARG A 118 2.54 8.68 -1.42
CA ARG A 118 3.15 9.08 -0.14
C ARG A 118 2.07 9.38 0.91
N ASP A 119 1.10 10.20 0.56
CA ASP A 119 0.04 10.64 1.47
C ASP A 119 -0.86 9.46 1.87
N PHE A 120 -1.09 8.51 0.96
CA PHE A 120 -1.80 7.27 1.25
C PHE A 120 -1.04 6.39 2.25
N LEU A 121 0.27 6.21 2.09
CA LEU A 121 1.07 5.45 3.06
C LEU A 121 1.08 6.12 4.43
N ASP A 122 1.24 7.45 4.51
CA ASP A 122 1.12 8.18 5.78
C ASP A 122 -0.25 8.00 6.43
N LEU A 123 -1.33 8.11 5.64
CA LEU A 123 -2.70 7.91 6.10
C LEU A 123 -2.90 6.50 6.69
N VAL A 124 -2.44 5.47 5.98
CA VAL A 124 -2.52 4.07 6.41
C VAL A 124 -1.75 3.87 7.70
N VAL A 125 -0.48 4.26 7.74
CA VAL A 125 0.37 4.11 8.94
C VAL A 125 -0.21 4.86 10.14
N ARG A 126 -0.73 6.08 9.94
CA ARG A 126 -1.34 6.89 11.01
C ARG A 126 -2.62 6.25 11.54
N ARG A 127 -3.54 5.85 10.67
CA ARG A 127 -4.82 5.21 11.07
C ARG A 127 -4.58 3.87 11.75
N LEU A 128 -3.66 3.05 11.23
CA LEU A 128 -3.26 1.79 11.86
C LEU A 128 -2.61 2.00 13.22
N SER A 129 -1.64 2.93 13.34
CA SER A 129 -0.99 3.23 14.63
C SER A 129 -1.98 3.79 15.67
N THR A 130 -3.02 4.50 15.22
CA THR A 130 -4.08 5.01 16.11
C THR A 130 -4.98 3.88 16.60
N LYS A 131 -5.35 2.95 15.71
CA LYS A 131 -6.22 1.81 16.05
C LYS A 131 -5.49 0.71 16.82
N PHE A 132 -4.20 0.51 16.55
CA PHE A 132 -3.33 -0.49 17.17
C PHE A 132 -2.06 0.19 17.68
N PRO A 133 -2.09 0.74 18.91
CA PRO A 133 -0.99 1.55 19.45
C PRO A 133 0.37 0.85 19.48
N ASP A 134 0.39 -0.48 19.64
CA ASP A 134 1.61 -1.28 19.70
C ASP A 134 2.44 -1.25 18.40
N LEU A 135 1.80 -0.97 17.24
CA LEU A 135 2.51 -0.72 15.98
C LEU A 135 3.49 0.45 16.08
N SER A 136 3.25 1.40 16.99
CA SER A 136 4.16 2.52 17.19
C SER A 136 5.49 2.13 17.84
N ARG A 137 5.63 0.89 18.32
CA ARG A 137 6.88 0.31 18.83
C ARG A 137 7.56 -0.59 17.80
N ASN A 138 6.86 -0.92 16.71
CA ASN A 138 7.36 -1.86 15.73
C ASN A 138 8.48 -1.24 14.87
N PRO A 139 9.66 -1.89 14.76
CA PRO A 139 10.79 -1.38 13.98
C PRO A 139 10.47 -1.15 12.49
N GLU A 140 9.64 -1.98 11.87
CA GLU A 140 9.27 -1.84 10.46
C GLU A 140 8.41 -0.60 10.23
N ILE A 141 7.45 -0.35 11.13
CA ILE A 141 6.64 0.88 11.10
C ILE A 141 7.51 2.12 11.30
N HIS A 142 8.53 2.06 12.16
CA HIS A 142 9.50 3.15 12.30
C HIS A 142 10.29 3.41 11.02
N ARG A 143 10.76 2.36 10.33
CA ARG A 143 11.47 2.49 9.06
C ARG A 143 10.57 3.10 7.97
N LEU A 144 9.32 2.68 7.89
CA LEU A 144 8.35 3.29 6.96
C LEU A 144 8.14 4.78 7.25
N LYS A 145 7.96 5.16 8.53
CA LYS A 145 7.84 6.57 8.94
C LYS A 145 9.08 7.40 8.61
N GLN A 146 10.28 6.80 8.68
CA GLN A 146 11.52 7.48 8.29
C GLN A 146 11.58 7.72 6.78
N ARG A 147 11.20 6.72 5.97
CA ARG A 147 11.15 6.84 4.50
C ARG A 147 10.15 7.88 4.00
N LEU A 148 9.07 8.12 4.75
CA LEU A 148 8.10 9.18 4.42
C LEU A 148 8.65 10.61 4.60
N ARG A 149 9.75 10.77 5.35
CA ARG A 149 10.36 12.08 5.65
C ARG A 149 11.47 12.47 4.67
N THR A 150 11.97 11.51 3.89
CA THR A 150 13.01 11.68 2.87
C THR A 150 12.39 11.93 1.51
#